data_AF-A0A5C5BBN0-F1
#
_entry.id   AF-A0A5C5BBN0-F1
#
_cell.length_a   1.000
_cell.length_b   1.000
_cell.length_c   1.000
_cell.angle_alpha   90.00
_cell.angle_beta   90.00
_cell.angle_gamma   90.00
#
_symmetry.space_group_name_H-M   'P 1'
#
loop_
_entity.id
_entity.type
_entity.pdbx_description
1 polymer ?
#
loop_
_entity_poly.entity_id
_entity_poly.type
_entity_poly.pdbx_seq_one_letter_code
_entity_poly.pdbx_strand_id
1 'polypeptide(L)' 'RGNFRLVHRLFVQIERILKINELHLITNDVIEAARSTLVIGDT' A
#
# COMPACT_ATOMS: atom_id res chain seq x y z
N ARG A 1 -4.70 -13.77 -14.15
CA ARG A 1 -3.56 -13.01 -13.56
C ARG A 1 -4.08 -11.63 -13.12
N GLY A 2 -4.84 -11.61 -12.02
CA GLY A 2 -5.77 -10.52 -11.66
C GLY A 2 -5.49 -9.91 -10.30
N ASN A 3 -6.53 -9.32 -9.71
CA ASN A 3 -6.60 -8.50 -8.49
C ASN A 3 -5.63 -8.84 -7.34
N PHE A 4 -5.23 -10.11 -7.17
CA PHE A 4 -4.18 -10.51 -6.23
C PHE A 4 -2.85 -9.77 -6.41
N ARG A 5 -2.45 -9.42 -7.64
CA ARG A 5 -1.24 -8.59 -7.88
C ARG A 5 -1.41 -7.17 -7.34
N LEU A 6 -2.63 -6.64 -7.40
CA LEU A 6 -2.96 -5.31 -6.88
C LEU A 6 -2.89 -5.32 -5.35
N VAL A 7 -3.52 -6.32 -4.73
CA VAL A 7 -3.52 -6.52 -3.27
C VAL A 7 -2.10 -6.73 -2.74
N HIS A 8 -1.28 -7.55 -3.41
CA HIS A 8 0.13 -7.73 -3.04
C HIS A 8 0.91 -6.40 -3.09
N ARG A 9 0.75 -5.61 -4.16
CA ARG A 9 1.40 -4.29 -4.25
C ARG A 9 0.92 -3.32 -3.17
N LEU A 10 -0.35 -3.38 -2.79
CA LEU A 10 -0.89 -2.58 -1.70
C LEU A 10 -0.19 -2.92 -0.38
N PHE A 11 -0.04 -4.20 -0.03
CA PHE A 11 0.67 -4.62 1.18
C PHE A 11 2.13 -4.15 1.19
N VAL A 12 2.83 -4.21 0.05
CA VAL A 12 4.19 -3.67 -0.08
C VAL A 12 4.23 -2.17 0.21
N GLN A 13 3.25 -1.38 -0.27
CA GLN A 13 3.21 0.06 0.04
C GLN A 13 2.88 0.30 1.52
N ILE A 14 1.98 -0.48 2.13
CA ILE A 14 1.67 -0.39 3.56
C ILE A 14 2.94 -0.63 4.40
N GLU A 15 3.67 -1.72 4.13
CA GLU A 15 4.92 -2.04 4.84
C GLU A 15 5.96 -0.92 4.71
N ARG A 16 6.10 -0.36 3.50
CA ARG A 16 7.01 0.77 3.25
C ARG A 16 6.63 2.01 4.07
N ILE A 17 5.35 2.36 4.12
CA ILE A 17 4.86 3.52 4.88
C ILE A 17 5.08 3.31 6.37
N LEU A 18 4.79 2.11 6.89
CA LEU A 18 5.05 1.78 8.28
C LEU A 18 6.54 1.95 8.63
N LYS A 19 7.43 1.39 7.81
CA LYS A 19 8.87 1.45 8.05
C LYS A 19 9.45 2.87 7.97
N ILE A 20 9.02 3.67 7.00
CA ILE A 20 9.51 5.05 6.83
C ILE A 20 9.06 5.96 7.98
N ASN A 21 7.85 5.73 8.50
CA ASN A 21 7.27 6.58 9.54
C ASN A 21 7.42 5.98 10.95
N GLU A 22 8.20 4.90 11.11
CA GLU A 22 8.38 4.19 12.38
C GLU A 22 7.05 3.79 13.06
N LEU A 23 6.04 3.48 12.23
CA LEU A 23 4.73 3.05 12.68
C LEU A 23 4.71 1.52 12.81
N HIS A 24 4.02 1.04 13.83
CA HIS A 24 3.86 -0.39 14.11
C HIS A 24 2.42 -0.89 13.94
N LEU A 25 1.48 0.01 13.65
CA LEU A 25 0.05 -0.29 13.52
C LEU A 25 -0.45 0.16 12.16
N ILE A 26 -1.20 -0.71 11.48
CA ILE A 26 -1.92 -0.35 10.27
C ILE A 26 -3.17 0.42 10.69
N THR A 27 -3.22 1.70 10.32
CA THR A 27 -4.40 2.57 10.50
C THR A 27 -5.04 2.86 9.14
N ASN A 28 -6.25 3.42 9.15
CA ASN A 28 -6.90 3.87 7.92
C ASN A 28 -6.03 4.86 7.14
N ASP A 29 -5.32 5.77 7.83
CA ASP A 29 -4.44 6.74 7.18
C ASP A 29 -3.28 6.06 6.43
N VAL A 30 -2.71 5.00 7.01
CA VAL A 30 -1.67 4.20 6.35
C VAL A 30 -2.23 3.50 5.10
N ILE A 31 -3.46 2.98 5.18
CA ILE A 31 -4.13 2.34 4.04
C ILE A 31 -4.38 3.36 2.92
N GLU A 32 -4.92 4.53 3.25
CA GLU A 32 -5.21 5.57 2.26
C GLU A 32 -3.93 6.12 1.61
N ALA A 33 -2.85 6.30 2.37
CA ALA A 33 -1.55 6.66 1.84
C ALA A 33 -0.97 5.56 0.92
N ALA A 34 -1.11 4.29 1.30
CA ALA A 34 -0.67 3.16 0.47
C ALA A 34 -1.47 3.05 -0.83
N ARG A 35 -2.77 3.36 -0.81
CA ARG A 35 -3.62 3.39 -2.01
C ARG A 35 -3.26 4.55 -2.93
N SER A 36 -3.00 5.73 -2.37
CA SER A 36 -2.66 6.95 -3.12
C SER A 36 -1.32 6.83 -3.84
N THR A 37 -0.38 6.06 -3.28
CA THR A 37 0.93 5.80 -3.90
C THR A 37 0.90 4.68 -4.94
N LEU A 38 -0.18 3.89 -4.96
CA LEU A 38 -0.31 2.77 -5.85
C LEU A 38 -0.73 3.25 -7.24
N VAL A 39 0.24 3.47 -8.12
CA VAL A 39 -0.02 3.70 -9.55
C VAL A 39 -0.61 2.42 -10.14
N ILE A 40 -1.92 2.43 -10.35
CA ILE A 40 -2.57 1.49 -11.25
C ILE A 40 -2.08 1.93 -12.63
N GLY A 41 -1.20 1.13 -13.24
CA GLY A 41 -0.89 1.33 -14.66
C GLY A 41 -2.19 1.07 -15.41
N ASP A 42 -2.96 2.13 -15.67
CA ASP A 42 -3.97 2.10 -16.70
C ASP A 42 -3.22 1.78 -17.99
N THR A 43 -3.61 0.66 -18.59
CA THR A 43 -3.08 0.22 -19.89
C THR A 43 -3.66 1.11 -20.97
#